data_AF-A0A960BP51-F1
#
_entry.id   AF-A0A960BP51-F1
#
_cell.length_a   1.000
_cell.length_b   1.000
_cell.length_c   1.000
_cell.angle_alpha   90.00
_cell.angle_beta   90.00
_cell.angle_gamma   90.00
#
_symmetry.space_group_name_H-M   'P 1'
#
loop_
_entity.id
_entity.type
_entity.pdbx_description
1 polymer ?
#
loop_
_entity_poly.entity_id
_entity_poly.type
_entity_poly.pdbx_seq_one_letter_code
_entity_poly.pdbx_strand_id
1 'polypeptide(L)' 'MLSGIADKVAVVTGAARPRSIGRATARRLAAEGARVACLDIARPYDDFPDYAVATADDLDEIVEELR' A
#
# COMPACT_ATOMS: atom_id res chain seq x y z
N MET A 1 6.39 16.70 9.74
CA MET A 1 7.37 15.60 9.71
C MET A 1 7.09 14.70 10.88
N LEU A 2 7.07 13.39 10.63
CA LEU A 2 7.01 12.36 11.66
C LEU A 2 8.43 12.17 12.22
N SER A 3 8.60 12.16 13.54
CA SER A 3 9.89 11.84 14.16
C SER A 3 10.03 10.33 14.37
N GLY A 4 11.26 9.81 14.23
CA GLY A 4 11.58 8.41 14.56
C GLY A 4 11.24 7.35 13.50
N ILE A 5 10.70 7.76 12.35
CA ILE A 5 10.28 6.86 11.25
C ILE A 5 11.35 6.69 10.16
N ALA A 6 12.27 7.64 10.01
CA ALA A 6 13.35 7.55 9.02
C ALA A 6 14.17 6.26 9.20
N ASP A 7 14.53 5.64 8.07
CA ASP A 7 15.29 4.38 7.95
C ASP A 7 14.63 3.12 8.53
N LYS A 8 13.42 3.26 9.10
CA LYS A 8 12.62 2.12 9.58
C LYS A 8 11.99 1.36 8.42
N VAL A 9 11.61 0.12 8.68
CA VAL A 9 10.83 -0.70 7.76
C VAL A 9 9.38 -0.67 8.22
N ALA A 10 8.46 -0.35 7.31
CA ALA A 10 7.03 -0.37 7.56
C ALA A 10 6.31 -1.31 6.58
N VAL A 11 5.44 -2.17 7.10
CA VAL A 11 4.56 -3.02 6.29
C VAL A 11 3.16 -2.42 6.32
N VAL A 12 2.59 -2.11 5.16
CA VAL A 12 1.26 -1.53 5.03
C VAL A 12 0.33 -2.52 4.34
N THR A 13 -0.68 -3.00 5.06
CA THR A 13 -1.71 -3.89 4.54
C THR A 13 -2.85 -3.10 3.89
N GLY A 14 -3.47 -3.62 2.82
CA GLY A 14 -4.55 -2.93 2.10
C GLY A 14 -4.05 -1.72 1.31
N ALA A 15 -2.83 -1.80 0.78
CA ALA A 15 -2.10 -0.67 0.20
C ALA A 15 -2.38 -0.42 -1.28
N ALA A 16 -2.99 -1.37 -2.01
CA ALA A 16 -3.01 -1.31 -3.47
C ALA A 16 -4.11 -0.38 -4.01
N ARG A 17 -5.31 -0.42 -3.43
CA ARG A 17 -6.49 0.24 -4.00
C ARG A 17 -6.25 1.76 -4.17
N PRO A 18 -6.45 2.36 -5.37
CA PRO A 18 -6.02 3.74 -5.68
C PRO A 18 -6.48 4.86 -4.73
N ARG A 19 -7.66 4.71 -4.11
CA ARG A 19 -8.21 5.70 -3.18
C ARG A 19 -8.33 5.17 -1.75
N SER A 20 -7.49 4.21 -1.36
CA SER A 20 -7.51 3.65 -0.01
C SER A 20 -6.67 4.42 1.00
N ILE A 21 -7.02 4.24 2.27
CA ILE A 21 -6.23 4.74 3.39
C ILE A 21 -4.84 4.07 3.40
N GLY A 22 -4.76 2.77 3.11
CA GLY A 22 -3.49 2.05 3.05
C GLY A 22 -2.52 2.65 2.03
N ARG A 23 -2.99 2.97 0.81
CA ARG A 23 -2.16 3.61 -0.23
C ARG A 23 -1.66 4.99 0.22
N ALA A 24 -2.55 5.80 0.80
CA ALA A 24 -2.18 7.11 1.34
C ALA A 24 -1.16 7.00 2.50
N THR A 25 -1.32 6.01 3.37
CA THR A 25 -0.38 5.71 4.46
C THR A 25 0.97 5.27 3.93
N ALA A 26 1.03 4.37 2.95
CA ALA A 26 2.27 3.92 2.34
C ALA A 26 3.07 5.09 1.75
N ARG A 27 2.40 5.95 0.96
CA ARG A 27 2.99 7.19 0.42
C ARG A 27 3.51 8.11 1.52
N ARG A 28 2.73 8.32 2.59
CA ARG A 28 3.15 9.20 3.68
C ARG A 28 4.36 8.67 4.43
N LEU A 29 4.43 7.36 4.70
CA LEU A 29 5.56 6.75 5.40
C LEU A 29 6.84 6.81 4.55
N ALA A 30 6.74 6.53 3.25
CA ALA A 30 7.86 6.63 2.33
C ALA A 30 8.39 8.07 2.23
N ALA A 31 7.49 9.06 2.12
CA ALA A 31 7.85 10.48 2.09
C ALA A 31 8.55 10.96 3.38
N GLU A 32 8.41 10.23 4.49
CA GLU A 32 9.06 10.52 5.78
C GLU A 32 10.33 9.67 5.99
N GLY A 33 10.79 8.95 4.95
CA GLY A 33 12.06 8.23 4.92
C GLY A 33 12.00 6.76 5.37
N ALA A 34 10.81 6.17 5.50
CA ALA A 34 10.69 4.74 5.75
C ALA A 34 10.92 3.90 4.48
N ARG A 35 11.45 2.69 4.66
CA ARG A 35 11.39 1.62 3.65
C ARG A 35 10.04 0.92 3.78
N VAL A 36 9.20 1.04 2.76
CA VAL A 36 7.81 0.58 2.83
C VAL A 36 7.62 -0.70 2.00
N ALA A 37 6.99 -1.71 2.61
CA ALA A 37 6.48 -2.88 1.92
C ALA A 37 4.95 -2.81 1.84
N CYS A 38 4.40 -2.87 0.64
CA CYS A 38 2.97 -2.90 0.39
C CYS A 38 2.46 -4.33 0.36
N LEU A 39 1.40 -4.62 1.10
CA LEU A 39 0.70 -5.91 1.11
C LEU A 39 -0.77 -5.69 0.77
N ASP A 40 -1.29 -6.44 -0.19
CA ASP A 40 -2.71 -6.47 -0.52
C ASP A 40 -3.06 -7.86 -1.04
N ILE A 41 -4.34 -8.21 -0.99
CA ILE A 41 -4.85 -9.47 -1.56
C ILE A 41 -4.85 -9.36 -3.08
N ALA A 42 -5.14 -8.16 -3.61
CA ALA A 42 -4.97 -7.82 -5.02
C ALA A 42 -5.67 -8.77 -6.01
N ARG A 43 -6.71 -9.48 -5.55
CA ARG A 43 -7.53 -10.43 -6.32
C ARG A 43 -8.93 -10.54 -5.70
N PRO A 44 -9.95 -10.91 -6.49
CA PRO A 44 -11.31 -11.12 -5.98
C PRO A 44 -11.36 -12.14 -4.84
N TYR A 45 -12.29 -11.96 -3.90
CA TYR A 45 -12.59 -12.94 -2.88
C TYR A 45 -13.44 -14.07 -3.45
N ASP A 46 -13.20 -15.30 -3.00
CA ASP A 46 -13.96 -16.48 -3.44
C ASP A 46 -15.43 -16.39 -2.99
N ASP A 47 -15.67 -15.96 -1.74
CA ASP A 47 -17.02 -15.87 -1.16
C ASP A 47 -17.79 -14.60 -1.56
N PHE A 48 -17.08 -13.55 -2.02
CA PHE A 48 -17.65 -12.23 -2.33
C PHE A 48 -17.02 -11.64 -3.60
N PRO A 49 -17.24 -12.23 -4.78
CA PRO A 49 -16.56 -11.84 -6.02
C PRO A 49 -16.89 -10.41 -6.48
N ASP A 50 -18.08 -9.90 -6.13
CA ASP A 50 -18.53 -8.56 -6.48
C ASP A 50 -17.99 -7.46 -5.55
N TYR A 51 -17.30 -7.84 -4.46
CA TYR A 51 -16.68 -6.87 -3.58
C TYR A 51 -15.50 -6.22 -4.31
N ALA A 52 -15.58 -4.91 -4.52
CA ALA A 52 -14.54 -4.16 -5.21
C ALA A 52 -13.21 -4.19 -4.42
N VAL A 53 -12.25 -4.93 -4.96
CA VAL A 53 -10.86 -5.05 -4.47
C VAL A 53 -9.89 -4.38 -5.43
N ALA A 54 -8.63 -4.23 -5.00
CA ALA A 54 -7.55 -3.85 -5.90
C ALA A 54 -7.11 -5.03 -6.77
N THR A 55 -6.42 -4.75 -7.87
CA THR A 55 -5.74 -5.75 -8.72
C THR A 55 -4.26 -5.89 -8.36
N ALA A 56 -3.58 -6.89 -8.94
CA ALA A 56 -2.13 -7.00 -8.88
C ALA A 56 -1.44 -5.78 -9.52
N ASP A 57 -1.98 -5.30 -10.65
CA ASP A 57 -1.48 -4.10 -11.32
C ASP A 57 -1.58 -2.85 -10.44
N ASP A 58 -2.66 -2.70 -9.66
CA ASP A 58 -2.78 -1.60 -8.69
C ASP A 58 -1.70 -1.68 -7.60
N LEU A 59 -1.30 -2.89 -7.19
CA LEU A 59 -0.25 -3.12 -6.21
C LEU A 59 1.13 -2.80 -6.78
N ASP A 60 1.41 -3.23 -8.02
CA ASP A 60 2.65 -2.90 -8.71
C ASP A 60 2.77 -1.39 -8.95
N GLU A 61 1.68 -0.72 -9.32
CA GLU A 61 1.64 0.73 -9.52
C GLU A 61 2.08 1.49 -8.25
N ILE A 62 1.55 1.16 -7.07
CA ILE A 62 2.01 1.81 -5.83
C ILE A 62 3.47 1.46 -5.53
N VAL A 63 3.95 0.25 -5.82
CA VAL A 63 5.37 -0.08 -5.60
C VAL A 63 6.27 0.79 -6.48
N GLU A 64 5.89 1.03 -7.74
CA GLU A 64 6.62 1.93 -8.64
C GLU A 64 6.59 3.38 -8.16
N GLU A 65 5.46 3.85 -7.62
CA GLU A 65 5.34 5.21 -7.06
C GLU A 65 6.22 5.47 -5.83
N LEU A 66 6.62 4.42 -5.10
CA LEU A 66 7.43 4.53 -3.87
C LEU A 66 8.93 4.33 -4.11
N ARG A 67 9.36 4.10 -5.36
CA ARG A 67 10.79 4.07 -5.73
C ARG A 67 11.38 5.47 -5.82
#